data_AF-A0A2C8EQS4-F1
#
_entry.id   AF-A0A2C8EQS4-F1
#
_cell.length_a   1.000
_cell.length_b   1.000
_cell.length_c   1.000
_cell.angle_alpha   90.00
_cell.angle_beta   90.00
_cell.angle_gamma   90.00
#
_symmetry.space_group_name_H-M   'P 1'
#
loop_
_entity.id
_entity.type
_entity.pdbx_description
1 polymer ?
#
loop_
_entity_poly.entity_id
_entity_poly.type
_entity_poly.pdbx_seq_one_letter_code
_entity_poly.pdbx_strand_id
1 'polypeptide(L)' 'MFNKKAKLKLRKEYDTELLNSIDRAKLAWDQAKQTEEAIYEVDAELINETKMARARYFFLYNEARVRSVKGHMQASVITH' A
#
# COMPACT_ATOMS: atom_id res chain seq x y z
N MET A 1 -4.55 -18.47 30.02
CA MET A 1 -5.27 -17.24 29.62
C MET A 1 -4.31 -16.33 28.87
N PHE A 2 -4.57 -16.01 27.59
CA PHE A 2 -3.71 -15.12 26.80
C PHE A 2 -3.85 -13.67 27.25
N ASN A 3 -2.72 -12.99 27.42
CA ASN A 3 -2.63 -11.67 28.03
C ASN A 3 -3.25 -10.60 27.10
N LYS A 4 -4.42 -10.06 27.44
CA LYS A 4 -5.18 -9.11 26.59
C LYS A 4 -4.36 -7.89 26.18
N LYS A 5 -3.47 -7.41 27.06
CA LYS A 5 -2.56 -6.28 26.79
C LYS A 5 -1.55 -6.59 25.68
N ALA A 6 -0.96 -7.80 25.68
CA ALA A 6 -0.02 -8.23 24.65
C ALA A 6 -0.72 -8.35 23.28
N LYS A 7 -1.97 -8.86 23.25
CA LYS A 7 -2.77 -8.94 22.02
C LYS A 7 -3.10 -7.56 21.44
N LEU A 8 -3.41 -6.58 22.28
CA LEU A 8 -3.66 -5.19 21.83
C LEU A 8 -2.39 -4.53 21.28
N LYS A 9 -1.24 -4.76 21.92
CA LYS A 9 0.06 -4.26 21.44
C LYS A 9 0.41 -4.84 20.07
N LEU A 10 0.30 -6.16 19.92
CA LEU A 10 0.57 -6.85 18.65
C LEU A 10 -0.34 -6.36 17.51
N ARG A 11 -1.62 -6.12 17.79
CA ARG A 11 -2.55 -5.55 16.80
C ARG A 11 -2.11 -4.17 16.33
N LYS A 12 -1.71 -3.30 17.27
CA LYS A 12 -1.22 -1.95 16.91
C LYS A 12 0.04 -2.01 16.06
N GLU A 13 1.00 -2.87 16.43
CA GLU A 13 2.23 -3.04 15.65
C GLU A 13 1.93 -3.53 14.22
N TYR A 14 1.03 -4.52 14.10
CA TYR A 14 0.59 -5.00 12.79
C TYR A 14 -0.10 -3.91 11.97
N ASP A 15 -0.99 -3.14 12.59
CA ASP A 15 -1.70 -2.05 11.93
C ASP A 15 -0.73 -0.97 11.44
N THR A 16 0.30 -0.65 12.21
CA THR A 16 1.39 0.25 11.79
C THR A 16 2.17 -0.31 10.60
N GLU A 17 2.55 -1.59 10.63
CA GLU A 17 3.25 -2.23 9.51
C GLU A 17 2.39 -2.31 8.24
N LEU A 18 1.08 -2.51 8.39
CA LEU A 18 0.14 -2.50 7.28
C LEU A 18 0.10 -1.12 6.62
N LEU A 19 0.02 -0.04 7.40
CA LEU A 19 0.06 1.33 6.88
C LEU A 19 1.38 1.62 6.16
N ASN A 20 2.52 1.26 6.77
CA ASN A 20 3.84 1.40 6.14
C ASN A 20 3.95 0.62 4.82
N SER A 21 3.27 -0.53 4.72
CA SER A 21 3.25 -1.36 3.52
C SER A 21 2.37 -0.75 2.42
N ILE A 22 1.24 -0.13 2.80
CA ILE A 22 0.39 0.62 1.88
C ILE A 22 1.14 1.80 1.28
N ASP A 23 1.86 2.58 2.10
CA ASP A 23 2.63 3.73 1.64
C ASP A 23 3.71 3.30 0.62
N ARG A 24 4.45 2.24 0.93
CA ARG A 24 5.45 1.67 0.01
C ARG A 24 4.83 1.17 -1.30
N ALA A 25 3.69 0.48 -1.21
CA ALA A 25 2.98 -0.01 -2.39
C ALA A 25 2.45 1.12 -3.27
N LYS A 26 1.97 2.22 -2.66
CA LYS A 26 1.54 3.41 -3.39
C LYS A 26 2.71 4.06 -4.11
N LEU A 27 3.82 4.29 -3.41
CA LEU A 27 5.03 4.88 -4.01
C LEU A 27 5.52 4.06 -5.21
N ALA A 28 5.57 2.73 -5.07
CA ALA A 28 5.96 1.85 -6.16
C ALA A 28 5.00 1.93 -7.36
N TRP A 29 3.68 2.03 -7.10
CA TRP A 29 2.71 2.21 -8.18
C TRP A 29 2.87 3.58 -8.86
N ASP A 30 3.08 4.66 -8.10
CA ASP A 30 3.29 5.99 -8.67
C ASP A 30 4.56 6.05 -9.53
N GLN A 31 5.64 5.42 -9.07
CA GLN A 31 6.89 5.29 -9.83
C GLN A 31 6.66 4.50 -11.13
N ALA A 32 6.04 3.32 -11.06
CA ALA A 32 5.76 2.52 -12.24
C ALA A 32 4.88 3.28 -13.26
N LYS A 33 3.87 4.02 -12.78
CA LYS A 33 3.00 4.85 -13.61
C LYS A 33 3.79 5.99 -14.27
N GLN A 34 4.64 6.69 -13.53
CA GLN A 34 5.50 7.75 -14.08
C GLN A 34 6.47 7.20 -15.12
N THR A 35 7.04 6.02 -14.90
CA THR A 35 7.91 5.34 -15.87
C THR A 35 7.15 4.95 -17.13
N GLU A 36 5.95 4.39 -17.00
CA GLU A 36 5.07 4.07 -18.13
C GLU A 36 4.71 5.31 -18.95
N GLU A 37 4.40 6.44 -18.29
CA GLU A 37 4.08 7.72 -18.95
C GLU A 37 5.30 8.39 -19.62
N ALA A 38 6.51 8.13 -19.13
CA ALA A 38 7.74 8.75 -19.65
C ALA A 38 8.33 8.03 -20.88
N ILE A 39 7.93 6.78 -21.14
CA ILE A 39 8.47 5.96 -22.24
C ILE A 39 7.61 6.13 -23.50
N TYR A 40 8.27 6.33 -24.64
CA TYR A 40 7.61 6.54 -25.93
C TYR A 40 7.01 5.25 -26.52
N GLU A 41 7.67 4.10 -26.33
CA GLU A 41 7.16 2.78 -26.70
C GLU A 41 6.98 1.93 -25.45
N VAL A 42 5.75 1.89 -24.95
CA VAL A 42 5.39 1.05 -23.80
C VAL A 42 5.21 -0.39 -24.28
N ASP A 43 5.98 -1.32 -23.71
CA ASP A 43 5.78 -2.75 -23.95
C ASP A 43 4.76 -3.38 -22.98
N ALA A 44 4.34 -4.60 -23.30
CA ALA A 44 3.34 -5.30 -22.50
C ALA A 44 3.86 -5.69 -21.10
N GLU A 45 5.17 -5.83 -20.91
CA GLU A 45 5.77 -6.19 -19.64
C GLU A 45 5.65 -5.02 -18.67
N LEU A 46 6.01 -3.81 -19.09
CA LEU A 46 5.89 -2.59 -18.30
C LEU A 46 4.44 -2.32 -17.86
N ILE A 47 3.47 -2.49 -18.77
CA ILE A 47 2.04 -2.35 -18.45
C ILE A 47 1.63 -3.37 -17.38
N ASN A 48 2.12 -4.61 -17.48
CA ASN A 48 1.81 -5.66 -16.52
C ASN A 48 2.44 -5.36 -15.15
N GLU A 49 3.65 -4.82 -15.11
CA GLU A 49 4.29 -4.37 -13.88
C GLU A 49 3.50 -3.25 -13.20
N THR A 50 3.07 -2.22 -13.93
CA THR A 50 2.23 -1.15 -13.38
C THR A 50 0.91 -1.70 -12.85
N LYS A 51 0.25 -2.61 -13.60
CA LYS A 51 -0.99 -3.26 -13.15
C LYS A 51 -0.78 -4.10 -11.89
N MET A 52 0.35 -4.81 -11.79
CA MET A 52 0.69 -5.60 -10.62
C MET A 52 0.95 -4.70 -9.40
N ALA A 53 1.70 -3.61 -9.57
CA ALA A 53 1.94 -2.63 -8.51
C ALA A 53 0.62 -2.01 -8.02
N ARG A 54 -0.26 -1.63 -8.95
CA ARG A 54 -1.62 -1.16 -8.66
C ARG A 54 -2.41 -2.19 -7.84
N ALA A 55 -2.45 -3.45 -8.29
CA ALA A 55 -3.19 -4.50 -7.61
C ALA A 55 -2.72 -4.72 -6.15
N ARG A 56 -1.39 -4.68 -5.91
CA ARG A 56 -0.83 -4.77 -4.56
C ARG A 56 -1.30 -3.62 -3.66
N TYR A 57 -1.26 -2.38 -4.15
CA TYR A 57 -1.74 -1.22 -3.40
C TYR A 57 -3.23 -1.36 -3.02
N PHE A 58 -4.09 -1.69 -3.99
CA PHE A 58 -5.53 -1.83 -3.73
C PHE A 58 -5.86 -2.97 -2.77
N PHE A 59 -5.12 -4.09 -2.86
CA PHE A 59 -5.29 -5.20 -1.93
C PHE A 59 -5.02 -4.78 -0.48
N LEU A 60 -3.86 -4.16 -0.23
CA LEU A 60 -3.48 -3.70 1.10
C LEU A 60 -4.41 -2.58 1.62
N TYR A 61 -4.81 -1.67 0.74
CA TYR A 61 -5.77 -0.62 1.09
C TYR A 61 -7.13 -1.20 1.52
N ASN A 62 -7.63 -2.20 0.79
CA ASN A 62 -8.89 -2.86 1.14
C ASN A 62 -8.76 -3.64 2.47
N GLU A 63 -7.62 -4.29 2.72
CA GLU A 63 -7.31 -4.95 3.99
C GLU A 63 -7.38 -3.96 5.16
N ALA A 64 -6.75 -2.78 5.03
CA ALA A 64 -6.79 -1.73 6.06
C ALA A 64 -8.22 -1.21 6.29
N ARG A 65 -9.01 -1.06 5.22
CA ARG A 65 -10.42 -0.65 5.30
C ARG A 65 -11.28 -1.67 6.04
N VAL A 66 -11.14 -2.96 5.71
CA VAL A 66 -11.85 -4.07 6.38
C VAL A 66 -11.50 -4.11 7.87
N ARG A 67 -10.24 -3.89 8.22
CA ARG A 67 -9.74 -3.87 9.60
C ARG A 67 -10.06 -2.58 10.36
N SER A 68 -10.61 -1.56 9.68
CA SER A 68 -10.85 -0.23 10.24
C SER A 68 -9.62 0.33 10.94
N VAL A 69 -8.44 0.14 10.33
CA VAL A 69 -7.17 0.60 10.89
C VAL A 69 -7.22 2.10 11.06
N LYS A 70 -7.02 2.56 12.31
CA LYS A 70 -6.96 3.99 12.65
C LYS A 70 -5.49 4.39 12.71
N GLY A 71 -5.04 5.17 11.74
CA GLY A 71 -3.68 5.71 11.69
C GLY A 71 -3.52 6.74 10.58
N HIS A 72 -2.38 7.42 10.59
CA HIS A 72 -2.04 8.40 9.55
C HIS A 72 -1.53 7.64 8.33
N MET A 73 -2.22 7.72 7.19
CA MET A 73 -1.58 7.46 5.90
C MET A 73 -0.77 8.70 5.55
N GLN A 74 0.44 8.55 5.01
CA GLN A 74 1.28 9.70 4.68
C GLN A 74 0.52 10.65 3.74
N ALA A 75 0.61 11.96 3.98
CA ALA A 75 -0.06 12.96 3.15
C ALA A 75 0.30 12.84 1.65
N SER A 76 1.53 12.40 1.35
CA SER A 76 2.01 12.09 -0.01
C SER A 76 1.20 11.02 -0.75
N VAL A 77 0.45 10.17 -0.04
CA VAL A 77 -0.45 9.16 -0.60
C VAL A 77 -1.84 9.73 -0.92
N ILE A 78 -2.22 10.85 -0.28
CA ILE A 78 -3.55 11.47 -0.36
C ILE A 78 -3.60 12.60 -1.41
N THR A 79 -2.48 13.27 -1.67
CA THR A 79 -2.42 14.33 -2.69
C THR A 79 -2.37 13.76 -4.10
N HIS A 80 -3.46 13.96 -4.85
CA HIS A 80 -3.50 13.97 -6.32
C HIS A 80 -4.18 15.27 -6.76
#